data_AF-A0A0F8QV61-F1
#
_entry.id   AF-A0A0F8QV61-F1
#
_cell.length_a   1.000
_cell.length_b   1.000
_cell.length_c   1.000
_cell.angle_alpha   90.00
_cell.angle_beta   90.00
_cell.angle_gamma   90.00
#
_symmetry.space_group_name_H-M   'P 1'
#
loop_
_entity.id
_entity.type
_entity.pdbx_description
1 polymer ?
#
loop_
_entity_poly.entity_id
_entity_poly.type
_entity_poly.pdbx_seq_one_letter_code
_entity_poly.pdbx_strand_id
1 'polypeptide(L)'
;MKTDKNQIFLFLSTVCFILLIRNALLLKFIEPVGYIADIYSAFPFNFYLGFIFCYFASSLLILYGKKIIGASILCLNHLEILLIPYMLGYYSMGRADAMSYIGEYLQIANTGHFANWDIYPANHVIGACISIISGLEANLTSFIVLILFSFIFIMGIYLFSREMLPYPCIKSLVIISSFILYLGNYHFLNAPHGLFFAFIPLYLFVMYSYFSDKKYNVPSSMIFVIVTLLIPYTHPFVVLFLMAIFLFHLILKILSISHLGILKIPSVNLMSFLILPVSFFSWLIYNEKLMGDLRRSYISYINKVTEPVFLETTDKLAKVNFGFLEYFQFLCIFYGRYIFPTIFIIASFIFIYYNRNLLKNNIFINYPYLVTLYIISVSYTHLRA
;
A
#
# COMPACT_ATOMS: atom_id res chain seq x y z
N MET A 1 -42.21 -17.20 13.24
CA MET A 1 -41.91 -15.77 12.99
C MET A 1 -40.80 -15.70 11.94
N LYS A 2 -41.08 -15.31 10.69
CA LYS A 2 -40.02 -15.07 9.70
C LYS A 2 -39.45 -13.69 9.97
N THR A 3 -38.30 -13.61 10.62
CA THR A 3 -37.53 -12.37 10.72
C THR A 3 -37.18 -11.89 9.31
N ASP A 4 -37.51 -10.64 9.00
CA ASP A 4 -37.14 -10.05 7.71
C ASP A 4 -35.62 -9.90 7.65
N LYS A 5 -34.99 -10.36 6.56
CA LYS A 5 -33.55 -10.22 6.33
C LYS A 5 -33.09 -8.77 6.48
N ASN A 6 -33.94 -7.80 6.13
CA ASN A 6 -33.64 -6.38 6.32
C ASN A 6 -33.54 -6.00 7.80
N GLN A 7 -34.37 -6.55 8.68
CA GLN A 7 -34.29 -6.32 10.13
C GLN A 7 -32.99 -6.89 10.71
N ILE A 8 -32.57 -8.06 10.24
CA ILE A 8 -31.29 -8.68 10.65
C ILE A 8 -30.11 -7.79 10.23
N PHE A 9 -30.07 -7.31 8.98
CA PHE A 9 -28.98 -6.45 8.51
C PHE A 9 -28.98 -5.08 9.17
N LEU A 10 -30.15 -4.51 9.46
CA LEU A 10 -30.26 -3.28 10.23
C LEU A 10 -29.67 -3.48 11.63
N PHE A 11 -30.13 -4.50 12.35
CA PHE A 11 -29.61 -4.85 13.68
C PHE A 11 -28.09 -5.06 13.65
N LEU A 12 -27.58 -5.84 12.69
CA LEU A 12 -26.15 -6.08 12.52
C LEU A 12 -25.37 -4.77 12.33
N SER A 13 -25.86 -3.88 11.47
CA SER A 13 -25.22 -2.58 11.25
C SER A 13 -25.24 -1.68 12.50
N THR A 14 -26.35 -1.67 13.25
CA THR A 14 -26.48 -0.93 14.50
C THR A 14 -25.49 -1.44 15.55
N VAL A 15 -25.35 -2.76 15.69
CA VAL A 15 -24.36 -3.36 16.59
C VAL A 15 -22.93 -2.95 16.20
N CYS A 16 -22.59 -2.97 14.91
CA CYS A 16 -21.28 -2.52 14.46
C CYS A 16 -21.01 -1.06 14.81
N PHE A 17 -21.96 -0.15 14.58
CA PHE A 17 -21.78 1.26 14.94
C PHE A 17 -21.65 1.47 16.45
N ILE A 18 -22.40 0.73 17.27
CA ILE A 18 -22.25 0.77 18.73
C ILE A 18 -20.85 0.29 19.15
N LEU A 19 -20.34 -0.79 18.53
CA LEU A 19 -19.00 -1.30 18.81
C LEU A 19 -17.90 -0.32 18.39
N LEU A 20 -18.04 0.34 17.24
CA LEU A 20 -17.13 1.38 16.79
C LEU A 20 -17.15 2.60 17.72
N ILE A 21 -18.34 3.09 18.12
CA ILE A 21 -18.44 4.16 19.12
C ILE A 21 -17.76 3.76 20.42
N ARG A 22 -18.01 2.55 20.92
CA ARG A 22 -17.32 2.02 22.10
C ARG A 22 -15.80 2.03 21.92
N ASN A 23 -15.30 1.54 20.78
CA ASN A 23 -13.86 1.49 20.49
C ASN A 23 -13.26 2.89 20.39
N ALA A 24 -13.93 3.84 19.74
CA ALA A 24 -13.53 5.25 19.72
C ALA A 24 -13.47 5.88 21.13
N LEU A 25 -14.41 5.54 22.01
CA LEU A 25 -14.37 5.98 23.42
C LEU A 25 -13.18 5.35 24.16
N LEU A 26 -12.92 4.06 23.97
CA LEU A 26 -11.76 3.39 24.55
C LEU A 26 -10.45 4.02 24.07
N LEU A 27 -10.32 4.31 22.78
CA LEU A 27 -9.18 5.05 22.21
C LEU A 27 -9.00 6.42 22.87
N LYS A 28 -10.10 7.12 23.17
CA LYS A 28 -10.05 8.47 23.74
C LYS A 28 -9.70 8.50 25.23
N PHE A 29 -10.14 7.52 26.00
CA PHE A 29 -10.06 7.55 27.46
C PHE A 29 -8.99 6.64 28.06
N ILE A 30 -8.39 5.73 27.28
CA ILE A 30 -7.24 4.94 27.75
C ILE A 30 -5.97 5.76 27.55
N GLU A 31 -5.36 6.14 28.67
CA GLU A 31 -4.07 6.83 28.69
C GLU A 31 -2.98 5.85 29.17
N PRO A 32 -1.93 5.60 28.37
CA PRO A 32 -0.85 4.72 28.78
C PRO A 32 0.01 5.35 29.88
N VAL A 33 0.42 4.55 30.87
CA VAL A 33 1.36 4.98 31.90
C VAL A 33 2.78 4.89 31.34
N GLY A 34 3.29 6.01 30.83
CA GLY A 34 4.62 6.09 30.23
C GLY A 34 4.70 5.46 28.84
N TYR A 35 5.91 5.14 28.39
CA TYR A 35 6.15 4.59 27.06
C TYR A 35 5.90 3.07 27.03
N ILE A 36 4.96 2.64 26.21
CA ILE A 36 4.68 1.21 25.98
C ILE A 36 5.33 0.78 24.65
N ALA A 37 6.16 -0.25 24.65
CA ALA A 37 6.77 -0.73 23.41
C ALA A 37 5.76 -1.49 22.53
N ASP A 38 4.90 -2.30 23.16
CA ASP A 38 3.80 -3.00 22.50
C ASP A 38 2.48 -2.24 22.68
N ILE A 39 2.15 -1.39 21.72
CA ILE A 39 0.91 -0.60 21.73
C ILE A 39 -0.36 -1.45 21.81
N TYR A 40 -0.28 -2.73 21.44
CA TYR A 40 -1.45 -3.62 21.47
C TYR A 40 -1.76 -4.14 22.88
N SER A 41 -0.80 -4.05 23.79
CA SER A 41 -1.01 -4.36 25.21
C SER A 41 -1.81 -3.30 25.96
N ALA A 42 -1.97 -2.10 25.37
CA ALA A 42 -2.66 -0.97 26.00
C ALA A 42 -4.19 -1.15 26.08
N PHE A 43 -4.78 -1.99 25.23
CA PHE A 43 -6.23 -2.18 25.16
C PHE A 43 -6.65 -3.59 25.58
N PRO A 44 -7.84 -3.75 26.20
CA PRO A 44 -8.37 -5.07 26.54
C PRO A 44 -8.66 -5.89 25.27
N PHE A 45 -8.54 -7.22 25.36
CA PHE A 45 -8.73 -8.11 24.20
C PHE A 45 -10.07 -7.92 23.45
N ASN A 46 -11.14 -7.58 24.16
CA ASN A 46 -12.46 -7.31 23.59
C ASN A 46 -12.52 -6.04 22.70
N PHE A 47 -11.52 -5.16 22.76
CA PHE A 47 -11.34 -4.04 21.84
C PHE A 47 -11.03 -4.55 20.43
N TYR A 48 -10.07 -5.46 20.31
CA TYR A 48 -9.67 -6.10 19.06
C TYR A 48 -10.74 -7.02 18.50
N LEU A 49 -11.44 -7.77 19.36
CA LEU A 49 -12.60 -8.56 18.94
C LEU A 49 -13.69 -7.69 18.30
N GLY A 50 -13.87 -6.46 18.79
CA GLY A 50 -14.78 -5.48 18.19
C GLY A 50 -14.43 -5.18 16.73
N PHE A 51 -13.15 -4.88 16.44
CA PHE A 51 -12.70 -4.64 15.07
C PHE A 51 -12.85 -5.85 14.16
N ILE A 52 -12.50 -7.04 14.66
CA ILE A 52 -12.66 -8.29 13.92
C ILE A 52 -14.13 -8.54 13.58
N PHE A 53 -15.02 -8.39 14.56
CA PHE A 53 -16.46 -8.52 14.35
C PHE A 53 -16.98 -7.51 13.33
N CYS A 54 -16.63 -6.23 13.48
CA CYS A 54 -17.04 -5.17 12.55
C CYS A 54 -16.60 -5.44 11.12
N TYR A 55 -15.37 -5.94 10.92
CA TYR A 55 -14.86 -6.32 9.59
C TYR A 55 -15.68 -7.46 8.97
N PHE A 56 -15.95 -8.55 9.71
CA PHE A 56 -16.73 -9.67 9.16
C PHE A 56 -18.20 -9.33 8.95
N ALA A 57 -18.81 -8.60 9.89
CA ALA A 57 -20.20 -8.16 9.78
C ALA A 57 -20.40 -7.20 8.60
N SER A 58 -19.50 -6.22 8.40
CA SER A 58 -19.55 -5.33 7.25
C SER A 58 -19.31 -6.06 5.92
N SER A 59 -18.43 -7.06 5.92
CA SER A 59 -18.21 -7.94 4.77
C SER A 59 -19.49 -8.66 4.36
N LEU A 60 -20.22 -9.22 5.33
CA LEU A 60 -21.53 -9.82 5.07
C LEU A 60 -22.52 -8.78 4.51
N LEU A 61 -22.61 -7.59 5.09
CA LEU A 61 -23.48 -6.51 4.58
C LEU A 61 -23.17 -6.18 3.11
N ILE A 62 -21.90 -6.07 2.74
CA ILE A 62 -21.47 -5.79 1.36
C ILE A 62 -21.87 -6.93 0.41
N LEU A 63 -21.63 -8.19 0.79
CA LEU A 63 -21.98 -9.36 -0.02
C LEU A 63 -23.49 -9.50 -0.24
N TYR A 64 -24.31 -9.09 0.73
CA TYR A 64 -25.77 -9.05 0.63
C TYR A 64 -26.34 -7.77 0.00
N GLY A 65 -25.48 -6.93 -0.59
CA GLY A 65 -25.89 -5.77 -1.37
C GLY A 65 -26.07 -4.47 -0.58
N LYS A 66 -25.87 -4.47 0.74
CA LYS A 66 -25.86 -3.26 1.60
C LYS A 66 -24.50 -2.55 1.56
N LYS A 67 -24.03 -2.27 0.34
CA LYS A 67 -22.64 -1.84 0.06
C LYS A 67 -22.24 -0.56 0.76
N ILE A 68 -23.10 0.47 0.75
CA ILE A 68 -22.79 1.78 1.34
C ILE A 68 -22.59 1.64 2.86
N ILE A 69 -23.53 0.99 3.54
CA ILE A 69 -23.46 0.79 5.00
C ILE A 69 -22.25 -0.07 5.36
N GLY A 70 -22.06 -1.20 4.69
CA GLY A 70 -20.90 -2.06 4.97
C GLY A 70 -19.56 -1.37 4.68
N ALA A 71 -19.45 -0.62 3.57
CA ALA A 71 -18.25 0.16 3.28
C ALA A 71 -18.00 1.26 4.32
N SER A 72 -19.06 1.94 4.80
CA SER A 72 -18.91 2.95 5.86
C SER A 72 -18.38 2.36 7.17
N ILE A 73 -18.86 1.17 7.56
CA ILE A 73 -18.36 0.44 8.73
C ILE A 73 -16.89 0.05 8.52
N LEU A 74 -16.51 -0.45 7.33
CA LEU A 74 -15.11 -0.75 7.01
C LEU A 74 -14.21 0.48 7.09
N CYS A 75 -14.65 1.63 6.54
CA CYS A 75 -13.90 2.88 6.60
C CYS A 75 -13.65 3.33 8.04
N LEU A 76 -14.69 3.34 8.89
CA LEU A 76 -14.54 3.73 10.29
C LEU A 76 -13.68 2.75 11.07
N ASN A 77 -13.88 1.44 10.87
CA ASN A 77 -13.07 0.39 11.47
C ASN A 77 -11.58 0.54 11.12
N HIS A 78 -11.29 0.81 9.84
CA HIS A 78 -9.93 1.04 9.35
C HIS A 78 -9.32 2.33 9.93
N LEU A 79 -10.10 3.40 9.95
CA LEU A 79 -9.67 4.69 10.51
C LEU A 79 -9.31 4.57 12.00
N GLU A 80 -10.17 3.93 12.81
CA GLU A 80 -9.91 3.73 14.23
C GLU A 80 -8.63 2.93 14.48
N ILE A 81 -8.35 1.90 13.68
CA ILE A 81 -7.09 1.14 13.76
C ILE A 81 -5.88 2.05 13.48
N LEU A 82 -5.95 2.88 12.44
CA LEU A 82 -4.87 3.81 12.10
C LEU A 82 -4.66 4.92 13.14
N LEU A 83 -5.71 5.26 13.89
CA LEU A 83 -5.65 6.26 14.95
C LEU A 83 -5.04 5.73 16.25
N ILE A 84 -4.95 4.42 16.46
CA ILE A 84 -4.44 3.82 17.72
C ILE A 84 -3.15 4.50 18.21
N PRO A 85 -2.09 4.66 17.40
CA PRO A 85 -0.85 5.24 17.89
C PRO A 85 -0.98 6.70 18.31
N TYR A 86 -1.68 7.49 17.51
CA TYR A 86 -1.89 8.90 17.82
C TYR A 86 -2.70 9.06 19.11
N MET A 87 -3.76 8.27 19.27
CA MET A 87 -4.65 8.33 20.42
C MET A 87 -3.96 7.89 21.73
N LEU A 88 -2.97 7.01 21.65
CA LEU A 88 -2.09 6.67 22.78
C LEU A 88 -1.01 7.72 23.07
N GLY A 89 -0.95 8.83 22.31
CA GLY A 89 -0.02 9.94 22.56
C GLY A 89 1.37 9.74 21.95
N TYR A 90 1.55 8.82 20.99
CA TYR A 90 2.84 8.68 20.30
C TYR A 90 3.08 9.88 19.39
N TYR A 91 4.28 10.45 19.46
CA TYR A 91 4.67 11.55 18.58
C TYR A 91 4.85 11.11 17.12
N SER A 92 5.36 9.89 16.92
CA SER A 92 5.42 9.20 15.63
C SER A 92 5.68 7.71 15.88
N MET A 93 5.20 6.86 14.97
CA MET A 93 5.40 5.41 15.00
C MET A 93 6.73 4.96 14.37
N GLY A 94 7.38 5.84 13.62
CA GLY A 94 8.66 5.54 12.99
C GLY A 94 9.85 5.90 13.89
N ARG A 95 11.00 5.29 13.60
CA ARG A 95 12.29 5.62 14.22
C ARG A 95 13.17 6.36 13.23
N ALA A 96 14.19 7.06 13.73
CA ALA A 96 15.21 7.76 12.92
C ALA A 96 14.58 8.69 11.88
N ASP A 97 14.69 8.36 10.59
CA ASP A 97 14.28 9.19 9.46
C ASP A 97 12.84 9.69 9.55
N ALA A 98 11.93 8.90 10.12
CA ALA A 98 10.53 9.30 10.29
C ALA A 98 10.34 10.59 11.10
N MET A 99 11.23 10.84 12.08
CA MET A 99 11.23 12.09 12.85
C MET A 99 11.82 13.25 12.04
N SER A 100 12.88 12.98 11.28
CA SER A 100 13.49 13.97 10.37
C SER A 100 12.47 14.46 9.34
N TYR A 101 11.61 13.58 8.82
CA TYR A 101 10.57 13.96 7.86
C TYR A 101 9.51 14.89 8.47
N ILE A 102 9.22 14.78 9.77
CA ILE A 102 8.36 15.77 10.47
C ILE A 102 9.07 17.12 10.54
N GLY A 103 10.39 17.11 10.77
CA GLY A 103 11.22 18.32 10.67
C GLY A 103 11.15 18.97 9.29
N GLU A 104 11.20 18.17 8.21
CA GLU A 104 11.05 18.68 6.84
C GLU A 104 9.70 19.35 6.60
N TYR A 105 8.62 18.83 7.17
CA TYR A 105 7.31 19.46 7.05
C TYR A 105 7.34 20.88 7.63
N LEU A 106 7.92 21.03 8.83
CA LEU A 106 8.04 22.31 9.52
C LEU A 106 8.97 23.27 8.75
N GLN A 107 10.10 22.76 8.24
CA GLN A 107 11.02 23.58 7.45
C GLN A 107 10.36 24.11 6.19
N ILE A 108 9.68 23.26 5.41
CA ILE A 108 8.99 23.67 4.19
C ILE A 108 7.85 24.64 4.53
N ALA A 109 7.08 24.36 5.60
CA ALA A 109 6.00 25.24 6.03
C ALA A 109 6.47 26.65 6.41
N ASN A 110 7.65 26.75 7.05
CA ASN A 110 8.20 28.03 7.50
C ASN A 110 8.98 28.78 6.41
N THR A 111 9.64 28.06 5.50
CA THR A 111 10.58 28.66 4.51
C THR A 111 10.04 28.67 3.08
N GLY A 112 9.00 27.90 2.79
CA GLY A 112 8.49 27.68 1.43
C GLY A 112 9.39 26.82 0.53
N HIS A 113 10.48 26.25 1.07
CA HIS A 113 11.48 25.51 0.30
C HIS A 113 11.86 24.20 1.02
N PHE A 114 12.06 23.13 0.27
CA PHE A 114 12.64 21.89 0.80
C PHE A 114 14.16 22.02 0.95
N ALA A 115 14.75 21.25 1.87
CA ALA A 115 16.18 21.33 2.10
C ALA A 115 16.99 20.78 0.92
N ASN A 116 18.20 21.32 0.67
CA ASN A 116 19.10 20.78 -0.36
C ASN A 116 19.49 19.31 -0.13
N TRP A 117 19.39 18.83 1.11
CA TRP A 117 19.70 17.46 1.47
C TRP A 117 18.51 16.50 1.32
N ASP A 118 17.30 17.05 1.11
CA ASP A 118 16.06 16.31 0.87
C ASP A 118 16.02 15.85 -0.59
N ILE A 119 16.41 14.59 -0.76
CA ILE A 119 16.56 13.99 -2.09
C ILE A 119 15.18 13.69 -2.71
N TYR A 120 14.16 13.42 -1.90
CA TYR A 120 12.85 12.93 -2.34
C TYR A 120 11.69 13.74 -1.73
N PRO A 121 11.49 14.99 -2.18
CA PRO A 121 10.70 15.98 -1.45
C PRO A 121 9.19 15.75 -1.55
N ALA A 122 8.70 14.84 -2.40
CA ALA A 122 7.25 14.73 -2.65
C ALA A 122 6.44 14.47 -1.38
N ASN A 123 6.91 13.60 -0.48
CA ASN A 123 6.24 13.36 0.81
C ASN A 123 6.25 14.62 1.69
N HIS A 124 7.40 15.27 1.77
CA HIS A 124 7.59 16.42 2.66
C HIS A 124 6.78 17.64 2.21
N VAL A 125 6.70 17.86 0.91
CA VAL A 125 5.83 18.89 0.32
C VAL A 125 4.36 18.59 0.59
N ILE A 126 3.90 17.34 0.41
CA ILE A 126 2.52 16.97 0.73
C ILE A 126 2.21 17.20 2.22
N GLY A 127 3.09 16.74 3.11
CA GLY A 127 2.94 16.94 4.56
C GLY A 127 2.91 18.41 4.95
N ALA A 128 3.86 19.21 4.45
CA ALA A 128 3.91 20.65 4.70
C ALA A 128 2.65 21.36 4.19
N CYS A 129 2.18 21.06 2.98
CA CYS A 129 0.95 21.63 2.44
C CYS A 129 -0.27 21.30 3.32
N ILE A 130 -0.40 20.07 3.80
CA ILE A 130 -1.48 19.70 4.72
C ILE A 130 -1.38 20.49 6.03
N SER A 131 -0.18 20.61 6.60
CA SER A 131 0.05 21.38 7.83
C SER A 131 -0.31 22.86 7.65
N ILE A 132 0.12 23.49 6.55
CA ILE A 132 -0.18 24.90 6.22
C ILE A 132 -1.69 25.10 6.07
N ILE A 133 -2.36 24.25 5.28
CA ILE A 133 -3.80 24.41 4.96
C ILE A 133 -4.67 24.17 6.20
N SER A 134 -4.31 23.17 7.00
CA SER A 134 -5.12 22.76 8.17
C SER A 134 -4.79 23.55 9.44
N GLY A 135 -3.63 24.20 9.50
CA GLY A 135 -3.10 24.80 10.73
C GLY A 135 -2.68 23.78 11.80
N LEU A 136 -2.64 22.49 11.44
CA LEU A 136 -2.25 21.43 12.37
C LEU A 136 -0.73 21.35 12.51
N GLU A 137 -0.29 20.96 13.71
CA GLU A 137 1.12 20.70 13.99
C GLU A 137 1.68 19.60 13.07
N ALA A 138 2.98 19.68 12.78
CA ALA A 138 3.65 18.78 11.84
C ALA A 138 3.60 17.30 12.28
N ASN A 139 3.67 17.03 13.58
CA ASN A 139 3.54 15.69 14.16
C ASN A 139 2.16 15.08 13.88
N LEU A 140 1.08 15.82 14.16
CA LEU A 140 -0.29 15.38 13.88
C LEU A 140 -0.49 15.19 12.38
N THR A 141 0.05 16.11 11.58
CA THR A 141 0.01 16.02 10.12
C THR A 141 0.67 14.72 9.61
N SER A 142 1.73 14.24 10.25
CA SER A 142 2.37 12.98 9.87
C SER A 142 1.46 11.74 10.00
N PHE A 143 0.57 11.73 11.00
CA PHE A 143 -0.46 10.68 11.13
C PHE A 143 -1.55 10.83 10.07
N ILE A 144 -1.95 12.07 9.76
CA ILE A 144 -2.96 12.34 8.72
C ILE A 144 -2.45 11.90 7.34
N VAL A 145 -1.19 12.16 7.02
CA VAL A 145 -0.55 11.70 5.77
C VAL A 145 -0.65 10.18 5.65
N LEU A 146 -0.38 9.45 6.74
CA LEU A 146 -0.48 7.98 6.75
C LEU A 146 -1.90 7.48 6.50
N ILE A 147 -2.88 8.08 7.18
CA ILE A 147 -4.30 7.78 6.96
C ILE A 147 -4.70 8.05 5.52
N LEU A 148 -4.33 9.21 4.98
CA LEU A 148 -4.60 9.60 3.60
C LEU A 148 -4.05 8.58 2.60
N PHE A 149 -2.77 8.23 2.71
CA PHE A 149 -2.14 7.27 1.80
C PHE A 149 -2.70 5.85 1.96
N SER A 150 -3.13 5.47 3.17
CA SER A 150 -3.83 4.20 3.35
C SER A 150 -5.17 4.17 2.63
N PHE A 151 -5.93 5.26 2.61
CA PHE A 151 -7.19 5.35 1.85
C PHE A 151 -6.95 5.49 0.35
N ILE A 152 -5.87 6.15 -0.08
CA ILE A 152 -5.43 6.16 -1.49
C ILE A 152 -5.15 4.73 -1.96
N PHE A 153 -4.50 3.90 -1.13
CA PHE A 153 -4.26 2.49 -1.44
C PHE A 153 -5.56 1.70 -1.60
N ILE A 154 -6.50 1.83 -0.65
CA ILE A 154 -7.83 1.20 -0.72
C ILE A 154 -8.55 1.61 -2.01
N MET A 155 -8.60 2.92 -2.29
CA MET A 155 -9.22 3.48 -3.48
C MET A 155 -8.56 2.95 -4.76
N GLY A 156 -7.23 2.93 -4.81
CA GLY A 156 -6.46 2.42 -5.93
C GLY A 156 -6.73 0.95 -6.20
N ILE A 157 -6.74 0.09 -5.17
CA ILE A 157 -7.10 -1.33 -5.30
C ILE A 157 -8.50 -1.47 -5.89
N TYR A 158 -9.48 -0.75 -5.33
CA TYR A 158 -10.86 -0.83 -5.79
C TYR A 158 -10.99 -0.38 -7.25
N LEU A 159 -10.45 0.78 -7.60
CA LEU A 159 -10.53 1.33 -8.95
C LEU A 159 -9.84 0.42 -9.97
N PHE A 160 -8.59 0.02 -9.71
CA PHE A 160 -7.84 -0.86 -10.61
C PHE A 160 -8.53 -2.21 -10.78
N SER A 161 -8.91 -2.85 -9.67
CA SER A 161 -9.53 -4.18 -9.71
C SER A 161 -10.91 -4.18 -10.34
N ARG A 162 -11.68 -3.09 -10.20
CA ARG A 162 -13.01 -2.97 -10.82
C ARG A 162 -12.94 -2.99 -12.35
N GLU A 163 -11.91 -2.40 -12.92
CA GLU A 163 -11.66 -2.43 -14.37
C GLU A 163 -11.15 -3.81 -14.82
N MET A 164 -10.35 -4.47 -13.98
CA MET A 164 -9.83 -5.82 -14.25
C MET A 164 -10.91 -6.92 -14.10
N LEU A 165 -11.86 -6.74 -13.18
CA LEU A 165 -12.81 -7.76 -12.75
C LEU A 165 -14.25 -7.21 -12.81
N PRO A 166 -14.92 -7.25 -13.97
CA PRO A 166 -16.16 -6.51 -14.20
C PRO A 166 -17.40 -7.06 -13.46
N TYR A 167 -17.31 -8.22 -12.82
CA TYR A 167 -18.46 -8.94 -12.25
C TYR A 167 -18.90 -8.38 -10.89
N PRO A 168 -20.22 -8.16 -10.64
CA PRO A 168 -20.72 -7.52 -9.42
C PRO A 168 -20.36 -8.23 -8.11
N CYS A 169 -20.35 -9.57 -8.10
CA CYS A 169 -19.96 -10.36 -6.93
C CYS A 169 -18.47 -10.13 -6.60
N ILE A 170 -17.61 -10.16 -7.61
CA ILE A 170 -16.18 -9.91 -7.47
C ILE A 170 -15.91 -8.47 -7.03
N LYS A 171 -16.64 -7.48 -7.58
CA LYS A 171 -16.54 -6.08 -7.13
C LYS A 171 -16.84 -5.93 -5.62
N SER A 172 -17.76 -6.72 -5.09
CA SER A 172 -18.10 -6.70 -3.66
C SER A 172 -16.98 -7.31 -2.82
N LEU A 173 -16.38 -8.41 -3.29
CA LEU A 173 -15.17 -8.99 -2.68
C LEU A 173 -13.96 -8.05 -2.75
N VAL A 174 -13.79 -7.32 -3.85
CA VAL A 174 -12.72 -6.32 -4.02
C VAL A 174 -12.83 -5.25 -2.96
N ILE A 175 -14.04 -4.69 -2.75
CA ILE A 175 -14.26 -3.68 -1.68
C ILE A 175 -13.81 -4.26 -0.35
N ILE A 176 -14.27 -5.45 0.02
CA ILE A 176 -13.91 -6.10 1.29
C ILE A 176 -12.39 -6.27 1.39
N SER A 177 -11.78 -6.88 0.38
CA SER A 177 -10.35 -7.17 0.37
C SER A 177 -9.47 -5.93 0.41
N SER A 178 -9.92 -4.80 -0.12
CA SER A 178 -9.13 -3.56 -0.12
C SER A 178 -8.87 -3.02 1.29
N PHE A 179 -9.71 -3.34 2.28
CA PHE A 179 -9.54 -2.93 3.69
C PHE A 179 -8.64 -3.88 4.50
N ILE A 180 -8.06 -4.90 3.88
CA ILE A 180 -7.02 -5.69 4.53
C ILE A 180 -5.74 -4.84 4.58
N LEU A 181 -5.07 -4.82 5.74
CA LEU A 181 -3.84 -4.06 5.99
C LEU A 181 -2.60 -4.71 5.31
N TYR A 182 -2.65 -4.87 3.98
CA TYR A 182 -1.60 -5.53 3.19
C TYR A 182 -0.24 -4.86 3.29
N LEU A 183 -0.19 -3.55 3.56
CA LEU A 183 1.07 -2.82 3.69
C LEU A 183 1.72 -3.00 5.08
N GLY A 184 1.02 -3.61 6.04
CA GLY A 184 1.50 -3.83 7.40
C GLY A 184 2.03 -2.55 8.03
N ASN A 185 3.28 -2.56 8.48
CA ASN A 185 3.93 -1.41 9.13
C ASN A 185 3.96 -0.15 8.26
N TYR A 186 3.92 -0.27 6.92
CA TYR A 186 3.89 0.90 6.04
C TYR A 186 2.58 1.70 6.13
N HIS A 187 1.51 1.16 6.72
CA HIS A 187 0.34 1.95 7.08
C HIS A 187 0.60 2.94 8.24
N PHE A 188 1.67 2.72 9.00
CA PHE A 188 2.02 3.50 10.20
C PHE A 188 3.39 4.19 10.09
N LEU A 189 4.18 3.87 9.07
CA LEU A 189 5.50 4.43 8.86
C LEU A 189 5.43 5.61 7.90
N ASN A 190 5.61 6.82 8.42
CA ASN A 190 5.83 8.01 7.60
C ASN A 190 7.20 7.89 6.93
N ALA A 191 7.26 7.23 5.78
CA ALA A 191 8.44 7.14 4.97
C ALA A 191 8.06 7.19 3.49
N PRO A 192 8.75 7.98 2.66
CA PRO A 192 8.35 8.23 1.27
C PRO A 192 8.14 6.95 0.47
N HIS A 193 9.04 5.98 0.58
CA HIS A 193 8.86 4.70 -0.11
C HIS A 193 7.60 3.94 0.30
N GLY A 194 7.22 3.93 1.58
CA GLY A 194 6.03 3.23 2.06
C GLY A 194 4.76 3.91 1.55
N LEU A 195 4.70 5.24 1.67
CA LEU A 195 3.57 6.05 1.20
C LEU A 195 3.39 5.92 -0.32
N PHE A 196 4.45 6.10 -1.09
CA PHE A 196 4.35 6.01 -2.56
C PHE A 196 4.25 4.57 -3.07
N PHE A 197 4.59 3.56 -2.27
CA PHE A 197 4.17 2.19 -2.54
C PHE A 197 2.65 2.02 -2.37
N ALA A 198 2.05 2.67 -1.38
CA ALA A 198 0.60 2.72 -1.20
C ALA A 198 -0.12 3.41 -2.38
N PHE A 199 0.56 4.29 -3.11
CA PHE A 199 0.03 4.96 -4.31
C PHE A 199 0.01 4.07 -5.57
N ILE A 200 0.78 2.98 -5.61
CA ILE A 200 0.95 2.15 -6.81
C ILE A 200 -0.37 1.63 -7.40
N PRO A 201 -1.34 1.08 -6.62
CA PRO A 201 -2.58 0.59 -7.22
C PRO A 201 -3.37 1.69 -7.94
N LEU A 202 -3.32 2.92 -7.42
CA LEU A 202 -3.94 4.07 -8.09
C LEU A 202 -3.17 4.45 -9.36
N TYR A 203 -1.84 4.40 -9.33
CA TYR A 203 -1.02 4.58 -10.53
C TYR A 203 -1.33 3.52 -11.61
N LEU A 204 -1.49 2.25 -11.22
CA LEU A 204 -1.88 1.16 -12.13
C LEU A 204 -3.27 1.40 -12.75
N PHE A 205 -4.21 1.96 -11.97
CA PHE A 205 -5.49 2.41 -12.51
C PHE A 205 -5.32 3.53 -13.54
N VAL A 206 -4.55 4.58 -13.24
CA VAL A 206 -4.25 5.68 -14.19
C VAL A 206 -3.62 5.12 -15.47
N MET A 207 -2.65 4.22 -15.34
CA MET A 207 -2.01 3.53 -16.45
C MET A 207 -3.03 2.73 -17.28
N TYR A 208 -3.90 1.96 -16.62
CA TYR A 208 -4.97 1.22 -17.29
C TYR A 208 -5.92 2.14 -18.05
N SER A 209 -6.38 3.23 -17.43
CA SER A 209 -7.28 4.20 -18.05
C SER A 209 -6.65 4.88 -19.26
N TYR A 210 -5.35 5.18 -19.21
CA TYR A 210 -4.63 5.78 -20.34
C TYR A 210 -4.52 4.82 -21.54
N PHE A 211 -4.16 3.55 -21.31
CA PHE A 211 -3.92 2.60 -22.40
C PHE A 211 -5.15 1.84 -22.90
N SER A 212 -6.23 1.79 -22.12
CA SER A 212 -7.44 1.04 -22.48
C SER A 212 -8.45 1.85 -23.29
N ASP A 213 -8.39 3.18 -23.23
CA ASP A 213 -9.35 4.05 -23.91
C ASP A 213 -9.03 4.13 -25.41
N LYS A 214 -9.94 3.65 -26.26
CA LYS A 214 -9.76 3.63 -27.72
C LYS A 214 -9.93 5.01 -28.36
N LYS A 215 -10.54 5.96 -27.65
CA LYS A 215 -10.58 7.38 -28.02
C LYS A 215 -9.59 8.12 -27.12
N TYR A 216 -8.78 8.98 -27.73
CA TYR A 216 -7.83 9.85 -27.03
C TYR A 216 -8.53 10.63 -25.90
N ASN A 217 -8.48 10.10 -24.70
CA ASN A 217 -9.02 10.72 -23.50
C ASN A 217 -7.94 11.67 -22.98
N VAL A 218 -8.02 12.93 -23.43
CA VAL A 218 -7.06 13.99 -23.09
C VAL A 218 -6.87 14.11 -21.56
N PRO A 219 -7.93 14.12 -20.73
CA PRO A 219 -7.79 14.07 -19.27
C PRO A 219 -6.93 12.92 -18.75
N SER A 220 -7.21 11.68 -19.17
CA SER A 220 -6.44 10.50 -18.73
C SER A 220 -4.97 10.58 -19.16
N SER A 221 -4.72 11.14 -20.35
CA SER A 221 -3.37 11.33 -20.90
C SER A 221 -2.57 12.36 -20.10
N MET A 222 -3.19 13.50 -19.77
CA MET A 222 -2.57 14.54 -18.95
C MET A 222 -2.23 14.02 -17.55
N ILE A 223 -3.19 13.34 -16.89
CA ILE A 223 -2.98 12.77 -15.56
C ILE A 223 -1.84 11.75 -15.61
N PHE A 224 -1.83 10.84 -16.59
CA PHE A 224 -0.77 9.85 -16.74
C PHE A 224 0.61 10.52 -16.90
N VAL A 225 0.75 11.49 -17.82
CA VAL A 225 2.02 12.16 -18.07
C VAL A 225 2.50 12.91 -16.83
N ILE A 226 1.64 13.73 -16.21
CA ILE A 226 2.00 14.53 -15.03
C ILE A 226 2.42 13.62 -13.88
N VAL A 227 1.62 12.60 -13.55
CA VAL A 227 1.94 11.69 -12.45
C VAL A 227 3.24 10.95 -12.74
N THR A 228 3.44 10.44 -13.96
CA THR A 228 4.66 9.71 -14.33
C THR A 228 5.92 10.57 -14.24
N LEU A 229 5.84 11.85 -14.64
CA LEU A 229 6.93 12.82 -14.50
C LEU A 229 7.25 13.16 -13.04
N LEU A 230 6.29 13.01 -12.13
CA LEU A 230 6.47 13.31 -10.70
C LEU A 230 6.97 12.12 -9.88
N ILE A 231 6.85 10.88 -10.40
CA ILE A 231 7.31 9.67 -9.69
C ILE A 231 8.78 9.76 -9.22
N PRO A 232 9.76 10.29 -9.98
CA PRO A 232 11.14 10.37 -9.50
C PRO A 232 11.35 11.16 -8.21
N TYR A 233 10.50 12.14 -7.93
CA TYR A 233 10.56 12.95 -6.70
C TYR A 233 10.00 12.21 -5.46
N THR A 234 9.50 10.99 -5.63
CA THR A 234 8.87 10.18 -4.58
C THR A 234 9.87 9.32 -3.81
N HIS A 235 10.44 8.32 -4.46
CA HIS A 235 11.52 7.47 -3.95
C HIS A 235 12.07 6.56 -5.08
N PRO A 236 13.39 6.37 -5.22
CA PRO A 236 13.98 5.54 -6.29
C PRO A 236 13.43 4.10 -6.37
N PHE A 237 13.19 3.48 -5.21
CA PHE A 237 12.53 2.17 -5.12
C PHE A 237 11.19 2.09 -5.88
N VAL A 238 10.33 3.11 -5.74
CA VAL A 238 9.02 3.13 -6.41
C VAL A 238 9.19 3.30 -7.92
N VAL A 239 10.15 4.14 -8.34
CA VAL A 239 10.51 4.32 -9.75
C VAL A 239 10.91 2.97 -10.36
N LEU A 240 11.89 2.30 -9.77
CA LEU A 240 12.44 1.04 -10.28
C LEU A 240 11.38 -0.07 -10.30
N PHE A 241 10.49 -0.11 -9.31
CA PHE A 241 9.35 -1.03 -9.30
C PHE A 241 8.41 -0.78 -10.49
N LEU A 242 8.04 0.48 -10.73
CA LEU A 242 7.18 0.85 -11.85
C LEU A 242 7.87 0.60 -13.20
N MET A 243 9.19 0.82 -13.29
CA MET A 243 9.96 0.44 -14.48
C MET A 243 9.87 -1.08 -14.75
N ALA A 244 9.99 -1.92 -13.72
CA ALA A 244 9.85 -3.37 -13.86
C ALA A 244 8.45 -3.75 -14.36
N ILE A 245 7.40 -3.10 -13.86
CA ILE A 245 6.03 -3.28 -14.35
C ILE A 245 5.93 -2.88 -15.82
N PHE A 246 6.43 -1.71 -16.22
CA PHE A 246 6.41 -1.27 -17.61
C PHE A 246 7.15 -2.23 -18.54
N LEU A 247 8.35 -2.68 -18.14
CA LEU A 247 9.14 -3.64 -18.90
C LEU A 247 8.39 -4.96 -19.08
N PHE A 248 7.73 -5.45 -18.03
CA PHE A 248 6.86 -6.63 -18.12
C PHE A 248 5.76 -6.44 -19.18
N HIS A 249 5.09 -5.29 -19.21
CA HIS A 249 4.05 -5.00 -20.21
C HIS A 249 4.63 -4.89 -21.64
N LEU A 250 5.80 -4.27 -21.80
CA LEU A 250 6.48 -4.14 -23.10
C LEU A 250 6.95 -5.50 -23.64
N ILE A 251 7.57 -6.34 -22.80
CA ILE A 251 8.05 -7.66 -23.20
C ILE A 251 6.89 -8.55 -23.68
N LEU A 252 5.76 -8.55 -22.95
CA LEU A 252 4.56 -9.31 -23.35
C LEU A 252 3.94 -8.82 -24.67
N LYS A 253 4.09 -7.53 -24.98
CA LYS A 253 3.69 -6.97 -26.27
C LYS A 253 4.61 -7.43 -27.40
N ILE A 254 5.93 -7.34 -27.21
CA ILE A 254 6.93 -7.74 -28.21
C ILE A 254 6.81 -9.22 -28.54
N LEU A 255 6.65 -10.07 -27.52
CA LEU A 255 6.47 -11.51 -27.70
C LEU A 255 5.10 -11.90 -28.29
N SER A 256 4.25 -10.92 -28.61
CA SER A 256 2.89 -11.12 -29.14
C SER A 256 1.98 -11.98 -28.26
N ILE A 257 2.37 -12.22 -26.99
CA ILE A 257 1.60 -13.02 -26.03
C ILE A 257 0.27 -12.33 -25.70
N SER A 258 0.26 -10.99 -25.71
CA SER A 258 -0.96 -10.18 -25.59
C SER A 258 -1.95 -10.41 -26.74
N HIS A 259 -1.48 -10.69 -27.96
CA HIS A 259 -2.33 -10.98 -29.12
C HIS A 259 -2.91 -12.40 -29.12
N LEU A 260 -2.33 -13.33 -28.36
CA LEU A 260 -2.87 -14.69 -28.18
C LEU A 260 -4.18 -14.72 -27.38
N GLY A 261 -4.67 -13.58 -26.88
CA GLY A 261 -5.93 -13.47 -26.14
C GLY A 261 -5.90 -14.11 -24.75
N ILE A 262 -4.73 -14.57 -24.30
CA ILE A 262 -4.52 -15.24 -23.00
C ILE A 262 -4.64 -14.23 -21.85
N LEU A 263 -4.29 -12.95 -22.09
CA LEU A 263 -4.33 -11.87 -21.10
C LEU A 263 -4.85 -10.58 -21.75
N LYS A 264 -5.92 -9.97 -21.23
CA LYS A 264 -6.36 -8.63 -21.67
C LYS A 264 -5.58 -7.54 -20.93
N ILE A 265 -4.32 -7.37 -21.34
CA ILE A 265 -3.41 -6.35 -20.80
C ILE A 265 -3.51 -5.09 -21.65
N PRO A 266 -3.52 -3.88 -21.06
CA PRO A 266 -3.42 -2.65 -21.83
C PRO A 266 -2.11 -2.62 -22.62
N SER A 267 -2.17 -2.29 -23.91
CA SER A 267 -1.01 -2.31 -24.79
C SER A 267 -0.13 -1.07 -24.56
N VAL A 268 0.85 -1.22 -23.69
CA VAL A 268 1.85 -0.19 -23.42
C VAL A 268 2.69 0.08 -24.68
N ASN A 269 3.08 1.34 -24.92
CA ASN A 269 4.00 1.71 -25.99
C ASN A 269 5.35 2.20 -25.41
N LEU A 270 6.40 2.14 -26.23
CA LEU A 270 7.76 2.50 -25.81
C LEU A 270 7.84 3.96 -25.36
N MET A 271 7.16 4.88 -26.05
CA MET A 271 7.19 6.31 -25.72
C MET A 271 6.65 6.59 -24.31
N SER A 272 5.56 5.92 -23.92
CA SER A 272 4.96 6.07 -22.59
C SER A 272 5.85 5.49 -21.49
N PHE A 273 6.55 4.39 -21.78
CA PHE A 273 7.57 3.88 -20.88
C PHE A 273 8.71 4.88 -20.72
N LEU A 274 9.24 5.45 -21.81
CA LEU A 274 10.40 6.35 -21.79
C LEU A 274 10.22 7.59 -20.91
N ILE A 275 8.99 8.06 -20.67
CA ILE A 275 8.72 9.18 -19.76
C ILE A 275 9.33 8.93 -18.37
N LEU A 276 9.16 7.72 -17.82
CA LEU A 276 9.60 7.41 -16.46
C LEU A 276 11.14 7.33 -16.34
N PRO A 277 11.88 6.56 -17.18
CA PRO A 277 13.33 6.56 -17.16
C PRO A 277 13.95 7.92 -17.49
N VAL A 278 13.45 8.64 -18.49
CA VAL A 278 14.00 9.97 -18.82
C VAL A 278 13.86 10.90 -17.64
N SER A 279 12.66 10.99 -17.06
CA SER A 279 12.42 11.82 -15.86
C SER A 279 13.29 11.38 -14.67
N PHE A 280 13.43 10.07 -14.44
CA PHE A 280 14.26 9.52 -13.37
C PHE A 280 15.74 9.84 -13.55
N PHE A 281 16.30 9.60 -14.75
CA PHE A 281 17.71 9.88 -15.01
C PHE A 281 18.00 11.38 -15.01
N SER A 282 17.07 12.22 -15.49
CA SER A 282 17.18 13.67 -15.32
C SER A 282 17.26 14.04 -13.84
N TRP A 283 16.30 13.61 -13.01
CA TRP A 283 16.32 13.86 -11.57
C TRP A 283 17.60 13.33 -10.90
N LEU A 284 18.03 12.12 -11.27
CA LEU A 284 19.20 11.44 -10.71
C LEU A 284 20.50 12.21 -10.98
N ILE A 285 20.69 12.67 -12.22
CA ILE A 285 21.89 13.41 -12.63
C ILE A 285 21.98 14.77 -11.93
N TYR A 286 20.84 15.44 -11.75
CA TYR A 286 20.80 16.74 -11.05
C TYR A 286 20.89 16.61 -9.53
N ASN A 287 20.82 15.40 -8.96
CA ASN A 287 20.97 15.19 -7.52
C ASN A 287 22.43 14.90 -7.14
N GLU A 288 23.20 15.95 -6.88
CA GLU A 288 24.63 15.86 -6.55
C GLU A 288 24.91 14.96 -5.34
N LYS A 289 24.06 15.02 -4.31
CA LYS A 289 24.21 14.24 -3.08
C LYS A 289 24.09 12.74 -3.36
N LEU A 290 23.03 12.33 -4.05
CA LEU A 290 22.80 10.91 -4.34
C LEU A 290 23.86 10.36 -5.32
N MET A 291 24.31 11.16 -6.28
CA MET A 291 25.45 10.80 -7.14
C MET A 291 26.76 10.66 -6.34
N GLY A 292 27.00 11.57 -5.40
CA GLY A 292 28.16 11.50 -4.49
C GLY A 292 28.13 10.25 -3.60
N ASP A 293 26.96 9.91 -3.04
CA ASP A 293 26.75 8.70 -2.23
C ASP A 293 26.98 7.44 -3.05
N LEU A 294 26.39 7.37 -4.25
CA LEU A 294 26.58 6.23 -5.17
C LEU A 294 28.05 6.05 -5.56
N ARG A 295 28.77 7.14 -5.85
CA ARG A 295 30.21 7.09 -6.13
C ARG A 295 30.99 6.54 -4.95
N ARG A 296 30.68 6.97 -3.72
CA ARG A 296 31.33 6.48 -2.50
C ARG A 296 31.05 4.99 -2.29
N SER A 297 29.79 4.57 -2.36
CA SER A 297 29.40 3.16 -2.21
C SER A 297 30.05 2.27 -3.27
N TYR A 298 30.13 2.71 -4.52
CA TYR A 298 30.79 1.98 -5.60
C TYR A 298 32.29 1.78 -5.35
N ILE A 299 32.99 2.85 -4.92
CA ILE A 299 34.42 2.77 -4.57
C ILE A 299 34.63 1.84 -3.38
N SER A 300 33.81 1.95 -2.33
CA SER A 300 33.89 1.07 -1.16
C SER A 300 33.65 -0.40 -1.51
N TYR A 301 32.71 -0.67 -2.42
CA TYR A 301 32.42 -2.02 -2.91
C TYR A 301 33.61 -2.60 -3.69
N ILE A 302 34.19 -1.84 -4.64
CA ILE A 302 35.36 -2.27 -5.42
C ILE A 302 36.55 -2.55 -4.50
N ASN A 303 36.77 -1.65 -3.54
CA ASN A 303 37.87 -1.75 -2.58
C ASN A 303 37.59 -2.77 -1.46
N LYS A 304 36.42 -3.44 -1.48
CA LYS A 304 35.98 -4.43 -0.48
C LYS A 304 36.07 -3.91 0.97
N VAL A 305 35.82 -2.61 1.14
CA VAL A 305 35.87 -1.93 2.46
C VAL A 305 34.61 -2.22 3.27
N THR A 306 33.50 -2.52 2.60
CA THR A 306 32.20 -2.76 3.23
C THR A 306 31.78 -4.20 3.04
N GLU A 307 31.37 -4.86 4.12
CA GLU A 307 30.72 -6.17 4.05
C GLU A 307 29.27 -6.04 3.55
N PRO A 308 28.76 -7.05 2.82
CA PRO A 308 27.35 -7.12 2.46
C PRO A 308 26.44 -7.12 3.70
N VAL A 309 25.38 -6.31 3.68
CA VAL A 309 24.36 -6.22 4.75
C VAL A 309 23.75 -7.57 5.11
N PHE A 310 23.68 -8.50 4.14
CA PHE A 310 23.22 -9.87 4.38
C PHE A 310 24.04 -10.58 5.46
N LEU A 311 25.38 -10.46 5.43
CA LEU A 311 26.26 -11.11 6.41
C LEU A 311 26.10 -10.49 7.80
N GLU A 312 26.02 -9.16 7.87
CA GLU A 312 25.78 -8.46 9.12
C GLU A 312 24.44 -8.88 9.76
N THR A 313 23.42 -9.09 8.93
CA THR A 313 22.08 -9.50 9.40
C THR A 313 22.08 -10.95 9.89
N THR A 314 22.75 -11.86 9.18
CA THR A 314 22.89 -13.25 9.63
C THR A 314 23.62 -13.35 10.96
N ASP A 315 24.66 -12.54 11.16
CA ASP A 315 25.42 -12.52 12.42
C ASP A 315 24.60 -11.97 13.57
N LYS A 316 23.78 -10.94 13.32
CA LYS A 316 22.84 -10.41 14.33
C LYS A 316 21.78 -11.44 14.69
N LEU A 317 21.20 -12.14 13.71
CA LEU A 317 20.21 -13.18 13.95
C LEU A 317 20.80 -14.37 14.73
N ALA A 318 22.03 -14.78 14.39
CA ALA A 318 22.74 -15.84 15.10
C ALA A 318 22.97 -15.51 16.57
N LYS A 319 23.19 -14.24 16.92
CA LYS A 319 23.37 -13.78 18.31
C LYS A 319 22.10 -13.85 19.16
N VAL A 320 20.91 -13.78 18.56
CA VAL A 320 19.63 -13.82 19.28
C VAL A 320 19.26 -15.26 19.68
N ASN A 321 19.82 -16.27 18.99
CA ASN A 321 19.62 -17.70 19.27
C ASN A 321 18.14 -18.10 19.40
N PHE A 322 17.31 -17.70 18.42
CA PHE A 322 15.87 -17.99 18.42
C PHE A 322 15.59 -19.50 18.46
N GLY A 323 14.63 -19.89 19.29
CA GLY A 323 13.99 -21.20 19.21
C GLY A 323 13.12 -21.33 17.95
N PHE A 324 12.81 -22.57 17.55
CA PHE A 324 11.97 -22.84 16.37
C PHE A 324 10.61 -22.12 16.42
N LEU A 325 9.96 -22.10 17.58
CA LEU A 325 8.66 -21.45 17.76
C LEU A 325 8.73 -19.93 17.64
N GLU A 326 9.80 -19.32 18.16
CA GLU A 326 10.03 -17.88 18.06
C GLU A 326 10.32 -17.48 16.61
N TYR A 327 11.06 -18.31 15.88
CA TYR A 327 11.30 -18.11 14.45
C TYR A 327 10.00 -18.22 13.64
N PHE A 328 9.16 -19.21 13.93
CA PHE A 328 7.85 -19.35 13.30
C PHE A 328 6.94 -18.15 13.60
N GLN A 329 6.89 -17.71 14.85
CA GLN A 329 6.13 -16.52 15.25
C GLN A 329 6.61 -15.26 14.53
N PHE A 330 7.94 -15.06 14.47
CA PHE A 330 8.55 -13.96 13.73
C PHE A 330 8.16 -13.98 12.25
N LEU A 331 8.26 -15.13 11.59
CA LEU A 331 7.82 -15.29 10.20
C LEU A 331 6.34 -14.98 10.01
N CYS A 332 5.47 -15.46 10.90
CA CYS A 332 4.04 -15.17 10.83
C CYS A 332 3.73 -13.67 11.01
N ILE A 333 4.40 -12.99 11.94
CA ILE A 333 4.17 -11.56 12.21
C ILE A 333 4.62 -10.70 11.02
N PHE A 334 5.83 -10.92 10.51
CA PHE A 334 6.40 -10.06 9.45
C PHE A 334 5.94 -10.46 8.05
N TYR A 335 5.81 -11.76 7.79
CA TYR A 335 5.55 -12.31 6.45
C TYR A 335 4.20 -13.00 6.30
N GLY A 336 3.43 -13.21 7.38
CA GLY A 336 2.11 -13.86 7.31
C GLY A 336 1.16 -13.17 6.32
N ARG A 337 1.23 -11.83 6.24
CA ARG A 337 0.47 -11.03 5.26
C ARG A 337 0.78 -11.34 3.79
N TYR A 338 1.91 -11.97 3.49
CA TYR A 338 2.26 -12.46 2.15
C TYR A 338 2.03 -13.98 2.06
N ILE A 339 2.40 -14.73 3.10
CA ILE A 339 2.30 -16.20 3.12
C ILE A 339 0.84 -16.65 2.97
N PHE A 340 -0.08 -16.13 3.79
CA PHE A 340 -1.47 -16.57 3.76
C PHE A 340 -2.13 -16.27 2.40
N PRO A 341 -2.07 -15.04 1.84
CA PRO A 341 -2.58 -14.81 0.49
C PRO A 341 -1.91 -15.67 -0.58
N THR A 342 -0.60 -15.92 -0.48
CA THR A 342 0.13 -16.78 -1.44
C THR A 342 -0.47 -18.19 -1.46
N ILE A 343 -0.77 -18.78 -0.30
CA ILE A 343 -1.38 -20.12 -0.22
C ILE A 343 -2.72 -20.15 -0.97
N PHE A 344 -3.58 -19.15 -0.75
CA PHE A 344 -4.87 -19.05 -1.46
C PHE A 344 -4.70 -18.81 -2.96
N ILE A 345 -3.74 -17.98 -3.37
CA ILE A 345 -3.44 -17.72 -4.79
C ILE A 345 -2.93 -18.98 -5.47
N ILE A 346 -2.05 -19.75 -4.84
CA ILE A 346 -1.55 -21.04 -5.35
C ILE A 346 -2.71 -22.04 -5.46
N ALA A 347 -3.52 -22.20 -4.41
CA ALA A 347 -4.66 -23.10 -4.44
C ALA A 347 -5.66 -22.73 -5.55
N SER A 348 -5.95 -21.43 -5.70
CA SER A 348 -6.82 -20.91 -6.76
C SER A 348 -6.20 -21.10 -8.14
N PHE A 349 -4.89 -20.91 -8.29
CA PHE A 349 -4.18 -21.17 -9.55
C PHE A 349 -4.23 -22.65 -9.94
N ILE A 350 -4.00 -23.57 -8.99
CA ILE A 350 -4.13 -25.02 -9.20
C ILE A 350 -5.58 -25.35 -9.60
N PHE A 351 -6.57 -24.83 -8.88
CA PHE A 351 -7.98 -25.04 -9.19
C PHE A 351 -8.33 -24.59 -10.62
N ILE A 352 -7.89 -23.39 -11.03
CA ILE A 352 -8.12 -22.86 -12.38
C ILE A 352 -7.36 -23.67 -13.44
N TYR A 353 -6.14 -24.14 -13.13
CA TYR A 353 -5.34 -24.98 -14.02
C TYR A 353 -6.04 -26.30 -14.37
N TYR A 354 -6.71 -26.93 -13.41
CA TYR A 354 -7.52 -28.14 -13.65
C TYR A 354 -8.88 -27.83 -14.30
N ASN A 355 -9.41 -26.62 -14.08
CA ASN A 355 -10.69 -26.17 -14.62
C ASN A 355 -10.53 -25.13 -15.73
N ARG A 356 -9.64 -25.37 -16.72
CA ARG A 356 -9.26 -24.38 -17.75
C ARG A 356 -10.43 -23.81 -18.55
N ASN A 357 -11.54 -24.53 -18.64
CA ASN A 357 -12.77 -24.03 -19.26
C ASN A 357 -13.33 -22.78 -18.56
N LEU A 358 -13.05 -22.58 -17.26
CA LEU A 358 -13.42 -21.37 -16.52
C LEU A 358 -12.65 -20.12 -17.00
N LEU A 359 -11.45 -20.26 -17.58
CA LEU A 359 -10.74 -19.13 -18.19
C LEU A 359 -11.37 -18.67 -19.50
N LYS A 360 -12.12 -19.55 -20.17
CA LYS A 360 -12.95 -19.18 -21.33
C LYS A 360 -14.17 -18.36 -20.90
N ASN A 361 -14.58 -18.44 -19.64
CA ASN A 361 -15.57 -17.52 -19.08
C ASN A 361 -14.89 -16.17 -18.85
N ASN A 362 -15.51 -15.09 -19.35
CA ASN A 362 -15.03 -13.71 -19.22
C ASN A 362 -14.73 -13.26 -17.76
N ILE A 363 -15.17 -14.02 -16.75
CA ILE A 363 -14.95 -13.78 -15.31
C ILE A 363 -13.47 -13.81 -14.92
N PHE A 364 -12.72 -14.81 -15.39
CA PHE A 364 -11.35 -15.07 -14.93
C PHE A 364 -10.29 -14.74 -15.97
N ILE A 365 -10.66 -14.06 -17.06
CA ILE A 365 -9.76 -13.77 -18.18
C ILE A 365 -8.52 -12.97 -17.76
N ASN A 366 -8.65 -12.10 -16.75
CA ASN A 366 -7.55 -11.29 -16.22
C ASN A 366 -6.85 -11.92 -15.01
N TYR A 367 -7.30 -13.09 -14.55
CA TYR A 367 -6.72 -13.75 -13.37
C TYR A 367 -5.23 -14.04 -13.52
N PRO A 368 -4.72 -14.61 -14.64
CA PRO A 368 -3.29 -14.90 -14.74
C PRO A 368 -2.44 -13.63 -14.76
N TYR A 369 -2.96 -12.51 -15.29
CA TYR A 369 -2.28 -11.21 -15.24
C TYR A 369 -2.15 -10.70 -13.79
N LEU A 370 -3.23 -10.78 -13.00
CA LEU A 370 -3.21 -10.39 -11.59
C LEU A 370 -2.25 -11.26 -10.77
N VAL A 371 -2.15 -12.56 -11.07
CA VAL A 371 -1.16 -13.46 -10.43
C VAL A 371 0.27 -13.04 -10.79
N THR A 372 0.55 -12.70 -12.04
CA THR A 372 1.90 -12.24 -12.42
C THR A 372 2.25 -10.90 -11.77
N LEU A 373 1.31 -9.95 -11.72
CA LEU A 373 1.49 -8.70 -10.98
C LEU A 373 1.76 -8.97 -9.49
N TYR A 374 1.05 -9.92 -8.89
CA TYR A 374 1.29 -10.34 -7.51
C TYR A 374 2.71 -10.87 -7.30
N ILE A 375 3.18 -11.77 -8.18
CA ILE A 375 4.54 -12.33 -8.10
C ILE A 375 5.60 -11.23 -8.21
N ILE A 376 5.45 -10.30 -9.16
CA ILE A 376 6.36 -9.15 -9.33
C ILE A 376 6.36 -8.30 -8.06
N SER A 377 5.17 -8.01 -7.51
CA SER A 377 5.00 -7.19 -6.30
C SER A 377 5.67 -7.83 -5.08
N VAL A 378 5.40 -9.12 -4.83
CA VAL A 378 5.97 -9.85 -3.69
C VAL A 378 7.50 -9.94 -3.80
N SER A 379 8.01 -10.32 -4.98
CA SER A 379 9.46 -10.42 -5.23
C SER A 379 10.18 -9.09 -4.95
N TYR A 380 9.55 -7.97 -5.30
CA TYR A 380 10.14 -6.66 -5.09
C TYR A 380 10.05 -6.18 -3.63
N THR A 381 8.99 -6.54 -2.91
CA THR A 381 8.88 -6.23 -1.47
C THR A 381 9.89 -6.97 -0.61
N HIS A 382 10.35 -8.15 -1.03
CA HIS A 382 11.35 -8.94 -0.30
C HIS A 382 12.79 -8.46 -0.51
N LEU A 383 13.08 -7.63 -1.52
CA LEU A 383 14.42 -7.07 -1.74
C LEU A 383 14.82 -6.00 -0.71
N ARG A 384 13.92 -5.66 0.24
CA ARG A 384 14.13 -4.61 1.25
C ARG A 384 13.79 -5.03 2.69
N ALA A 385 13.20 -6.20 2.90
CA ALA A 385 13.05 -6.78 4.23
C ALA A 385 14.31 -7.57 4.57
#